data_AF-A0A371X1J6-F1
#
_entry.id   AF-A0A371X1J6-F1
#
_cell.length_a   1.000
_cell.length_b   1.000
_cell.length_c   1.000
_cell.angle_alpha   90.00
_cell.angle_beta   90.00
_cell.angle_gamma   90.00
#
_symmetry.space_group_name_H-M   'P 1'
#
loop_
_entity.id
_entity.type
_entity.pdbx_description
1 polymer ?
#
loop_
_entity_poly.entity_id
_entity_poly.type
_entity_poly.pdbx_seq_one_letter_code
_entity_poly.pdbx_strand_id
1 'polypeptide(L)'
;MISRILSVLLLLVIAVPLVTFLVINRNPVSLSLDPFGTMPQFVFDLPLSLIIIASALVGVVVGCVFTWISEGTNRREAWRRKFEMEKMEREKAELEDALQRLRQERAERANAERGLAESRAIAPAPGGSPKMIGSERAA
;
A
#
# COMPACT_ATOMS: atom_id res chain seq x y z
N MET A 1 9.11 -10.09 -1.34
CA MET A 1 10.11 -11.19 -1.37
C MET A 1 9.46 -12.56 -1.17
N ILE A 2 8.52 -12.68 -0.22
CA ILE A 2 7.77 -13.92 0.08
C ILE A 2 7.06 -14.52 -1.13
N SER A 3 6.44 -13.70 -1.99
CA SER A 3 5.76 -14.15 -3.21
C SER A 3 6.67 -14.91 -4.17
N ARG A 4 7.93 -14.46 -4.34
CA ARG A 4 8.88 -15.13 -5.23
C ARG A 4 9.35 -16.46 -4.67
N ILE A 5 9.49 -16.56 -3.34
CA ILE A 5 9.87 -17.80 -2.66
C ILE A 5 8.74 -18.83 -2.80
N LEU A 6 7.47 -18.43 -2.60
CA LEU A 6 6.31 -19.30 -2.79
C LEU A 6 6.19 -19.82 -4.22
N SER A 7 6.41 -18.97 -5.23
CA SER A 7 6.37 -19.40 -6.64
C SER A 7 7.47 -20.41 -6.97
N VAL A 8 8.71 -20.18 -6.49
CA VAL A 8 9.81 -21.12 -6.69
C VAL A 8 9.57 -22.43 -5.93
N LEU A 9 9.04 -22.36 -4.71
CA LEU A 9 8.69 -23.53 -3.92
C LEU A 9 7.60 -24.36 -4.61
N LEU A 10 6.55 -23.71 -5.13
CA LEU A 10 5.48 -24.36 -5.90
C LEU A 10 6.03 -25.02 -7.16
N LEU A 11 6.89 -24.31 -7.90
CA LEU A 11 7.56 -24.85 -9.10
C LEU A 11 8.38 -26.09 -8.75
N LEU A 12 9.14 -26.05 -7.66
CA LEU A 12 9.97 -27.16 -7.20
C LEU A 12 9.11 -28.38 -6.83
N VAL A 13 8.01 -28.17 -6.09
CA VAL A 13 7.09 -29.24 -5.67
C VAL A 13 6.47 -29.96 -6.87
N ILE A 14 6.22 -29.26 -7.98
CA ILE A 14 5.71 -29.85 -9.22
C ILE A 14 6.85 -30.48 -10.06
N ALA A 15 8.00 -29.81 -10.14
CA ALA A 15 9.12 -30.23 -10.99
C ALA A 15 9.79 -31.52 -10.51
N VAL A 16 10.00 -31.68 -9.20
CA VAL A 16 10.67 -32.86 -8.61
C VAL A 16 9.97 -34.18 -8.97
N PRO A 17 8.65 -34.35 -8.75
CA PRO A 17 7.96 -35.59 -9.12
C PRO A 17 7.92 -35.81 -10.64
N LEU A 18 7.84 -34.76 -11.46
CA LEU A 18 7.92 -34.87 -12.92
C LEU A 18 9.25 -35.45 -13.39
N VAL A 19 10.36 -34.92 -12.88
CA VAL A 19 11.70 -35.44 -13.19
C VAL A 19 11.88 -36.86 -12.67
N THR A 20 11.38 -37.15 -11.47
CA THR A 20 11.43 -38.50 -10.89
C THR A 20 10.65 -39.51 -11.74
N PHE A 21 9.46 -39.13 -12.22
CA PHE A 21 8.66 -39.93 -13.15
C PHE A 21 9.39 -40.18 -14.48
N LEU A 22 10.15 -39.20 -15.00
CA LEU A 22 11.01 -39.35 -16.19
C LEU A 22 12.04 -40.45 -16.02
N VAL A 23 12.75 -40.41 -14.90
CA VAL A 23 13.92 -41.24 -14.67
C VAL A 23 13.52 -42.68 -14.44
N ILE A 24 12.40 -42.91 -13.75
CA ILE A 24 11.89 -44.25 -13.43
C ILE A 24 11.19 -44.89 -14.63
N ASN A 25 10.38 -44.12 -15.37
CA ASN A 25 9.58 -44.64 -16.49
C ASN A 25 10.23 -44.33 -17.84
N ARG A 26 11.39 -44.94 -18.13
CA ARG A 26 12.09 -44.81 -19.42
C ARG A 26 11.66 -45.81 -20.48
N ASN A 27 10.81 -46.77 -20.13
CA ASN A 27 10.38 -47.79 -21.07
C ASN A 27 9.54 -47.17 -22.21
N PRO A 28 9.88 -47.45 -23.48
CA PRO A 28 9.11 -46.97 -24.61
C PRO A 28 7.73 -47.63 -24.63
N VAL A 29 6.68 -46.83 -24.84
CA VAL A 29 5.29 -47.29 -24.97
C VAL A 29 4.77 -46.81 -26.32
N SER A 30 4.20 -47.70 -27.11
CA SER A 30 3.62 -47.34 -28.40
C SER A 30 2.39 -46.46 -28.19
N LEU A 31 2.50 -45.18 -28.55
CA LEU A 31 1.39 -44.25 -28.55
C LEU A 31 0.83 -44.11 -29.95
N SER A 32 -0.46 -44.45 -30.09
CA SER A 32 -1.23 -44.20 -31.31
C SER A 32 -2.06 -42.93 -31.13
N LEU A 33 -1.75 -41.89 -31.89
CA LEU A 33 -2.50 -40.64 -31.91
C LEU A 33 -3.50 -40.66 -33.08
N ASP A 34 -4.57 -41.43 -32.95
CA ASP A 34 -5.61 -41.54 -33.98
C ASP A 34 -6.93 -40.90 -33.51
N PRO A 35 -7.26 -39.66 -33.94
CA PRO A 35 -8.53 -39.02 -33.61
C PRO A 35 -9.74 -39.57 -34.40
N PHE A 36 -9.53 -40.37 -35.46
CA PHE A 36 -10.60 -40.84 -36.36
C PHE A 36 -10.62 -42.36 -36.61
N GLY A 37 -9.80 -43.13 -35.88
CA GLY A 37 -9.96 -44.57 -35.59
C GLY A 37 -9.92 -45.53 -36.77
N THR A 38 -9.54 -45.08 -37.97
CA THR A 38 -9.66 -45.92 -39.18
C THR A 38 -8.35 -46.59 -39.57
N MET A 39 -7.19 -46.00 -39.26
CA MET A 39 -5.87 -46.63 -39.44
C MET A 39 -4.85 -45.97 -38.50
N PRO A 40 -3.92 -46.72 -37.88
CA PRO A 40 -2.87 -46.14 -37.04
C PRO A 40 -1.82 -45.43 -37.91
N GLN A 41 -2.07 -44.17 -38.26
CA GLN A 41 -1.19 -43.37 -39.13
C GLN A 41 -0.05 -42.72 -38.34
N PHE A 42 -0.24 -42.51 -37.03
CA PHE A 42 0.70 -41.83 -36.14
C PHE A 42 0.99 -42.71 -34.92
N VAL A 43 1.82 -43.73 -35.12
CA VAL A 43 2.37 -44.56 -34.04
C VAL A 43 3.77 -44.10 -33.72
N PHE A 44 3.98 -43.67 -32.49
CA PHE A 44 5.27 -43.26 -32.01
C PHE A 44 5.67 -44.09 -30.78
N ASP A 45 6.84 -44.70 -30.84
CA ASP A 45 7.44 -45.38 -29.70
C ASP A 45 8.23 -44.36 -28.89
N LEU A 46 7.53 -43.65 -28.00
CA LEU A 46 8.16 -42.77 -27.04
C LEU A 46 7.88 -43.24 -25.62
N PRO A 47 8.83 -43.05 -24.69
CA PRO A 47 8.55 -43.16 -23.27
C PRO A 47 7.39 -42.23 -22.88
N LEU A 48 6.33 -42.79 -22.29
CA LEU A 48 5.15 -42.04 -21.85
C LEU A 48 5.50 -40.90 -20.87
N SER A 49 6.62 -41.04 -20.17
CA SER A 49 7.17 -40.00 -19.31
C SER A 49 7.56 -38.71 -20.04
N LEU A 50 8.04 -38.78 -21.28
CA LEU A 50 8.34 -37.59 -22.08
C LEU A 50 7.08 -36.78 -22.38
N ILE A 51 5.97 -37.46 -22.66
CA ILE A 51 4.70 -36.81 -23.01
C ILE A 51 4.09 -36.13 -21.79
N ILE A 52 4.07 -36.81 -20.63
CA ILE A 52 3.57 -36.24 -19.39
C ILE A 52 4.39 -35.01 -18.99
N ILE A 53 5.71 -35.06 -19.13
CA ILE A 53 6.57 -33.93 -18.80
C ILE A 53 6.41 -32.80 -19.79
N ALA A 54 6.36 -33.09 -21.10
CA ALA A 54 6.10 -32.07 -22.09
C ALA A 54 4.77 -31.35 -21.83
N SER A 55 3.70 -32.11 -21.53
CA SER A 55 2.39 -31.56 -21.16
C SER A 55 2.46 -30.69 -19.90
N ALA A 56 3.14 -31.15 -18.85
CA ALA A 56 3.31 -30.40 -17.63
C ALA A 56 4.14 -29.12 -17.84
N LEU A 57 5.20 -29.20 -18.65
CA LEU A 57 6.07 -28.08 -18.96
C LEU A 57 5.32 -27.03 -19.77
N VAL A 58 4.46 -27.44 -20.71
CA VAL A 58 3.51 -26.54 -21.38
C VAL A 58 2.58 -25.89 -20.37
N GLY A 59 2.03 -26.64 -19.41
CA GLY A 59 1.20 -26.09 -18.33
C GLY A 59 1.92 -25.03 -17.50
N VAL A 60 3.20 -25.27 -17.15
CA VAL A 60 4.05 -24.30 -16.43
C VAL A 60 4.28 -23.05 -17.28
N VAL A 61 4.64 -23.21 -18.56
CA VAL A 61 4.85 -22.07 -19.48
C VAL A 61 3.59 -21.22 -19.58
N VAL A 62 2.43 -21.85 -19.77
CA VAL A 62 1.14 -21.17 -19.81
C VAL A 62 0.85 -20.46 -18.49
N GLY A 63 1.11 -21.10 -17.35
CA GLY A 63 0.97 -20.49 -16.03
C GLY A 63 1.91 -19.28 -15.81
N CYS A 64 3.14 -19.36 -16.29
CA CYS A 64 4.10 -18.25 -16.28
C CYS A 64 3.62 -17.10 -17.16
N VAL A 65 3.11 -17.38 -18.36
CA VAL A 65 2.56 -16.36 -19.25
C VAL A 65 1.35 -15.67 -18.61
N PHE A 66 0.46 -16.45 -17.97
CA PHE A 66 -0.73 -15.91 -17.31
C PHE A 66 -0.37 -15.00 -16.12
N THR A 67 0.61 -15.39 -15.32
CA THR A 67 1.14 -14.55 -14.22
C THR A 67 1.82 -13.29 -14.75
N TRP A 68 2.56 -13.38 -15.86
CA TRP A 68 3.20 -12.21 -16.48
C TRP A 68 2.18 -11.20 -17.04
N ILE A 69 1.09 -11.69 -17.62
CA ILE A 69 -0.04 -10.86 -18.07
C ILE A 69 -0.75 -10.21 -16.87
N SER A 70 -0.96 -10.96 -15.79
CA SER A 70 -1.58 -10.45 -14.57
C SER A 70 -0.74 -9.33 -13.92
N GLU A 71 0.59 -9.49 -13.85
CA GLU A 71 1.49 -8.52 -13.25
C GLU A 71 1.71 -7.27 -14.11
N GLY A 72 1.54 -7.37 -15.44
CA GLY A 72 1.64 -6.24 -16.38
C GLY A 72 0.62 -5.11 -16.11
N THR A 73 -0.54 -5.44 -15.55
CA THR A 73 -1.61 -4.47 -15.23
C THR A 73 -1.18 -3.49 -14.13
N ASN A 74 -0.27 -3.91 -13.24
CA ASN A 74 0.17 -3.11 -12.10
C ASN A 74 1.11 -1.94 -12.47
N ARG A 75 1.60 -1.87 -13.73
CA ARG A 75 2.41 -0.73 -14.19
C ARG A 75 1.60 0.57 -14.31
N ARG A 76 0.31 0.50 -14.65
CA ARG A 76 -0.57 1.68 -14.69
C ARG A 76 -1.00 2.13 -13.30
N GLU A 77 -1.21 1.18 -12.39
CA GLU A 77 -1.60 1.49 -11.01
C GLU A 77 -0.47 2.10 -10.20
N ALA A 78 0.78 1.69 -10.42
CA ALA A 78 1.93 2.28 -9.73
C ALA A 78 2.08 3.79 -10.04
N TRP A 79 1.77 4.21 -11.26
CA TRP A 79 1.78 5.63 -11.64
C TRP A 79 0.62 6.40 -11.01
N ARG A 80 -0.57 5.80 -10.99
CA ARG A 80 -1.78 6.40 -10.43
C ARG A 80 -1.67 6.57 -8.91
N ARG A 81 -1.12 5.56 -8.21
CA ARG A 81 -0.86 5.62 -6.76
C ARG A 81 0.17 6.68 -6.39
N LYS A 82 1.19 6.92 -7.22
CA LYS A 82 2.17 8.01 -6.97
C LYS A 82 1.52 9.38 -7.03
N PHE A 83 0.71 9.64 -8.07
CA PHE A 83 -0.02 10.90 -8.21
C PHE A 83 -1.04 11.11 -7.08
N GLU A 84 -1.75 10.06 -6.67
CA GLU A 84 -2.70 10.14 -5.57
C GLU A 84 -1.99 10.42 -4.23
N MET A 85 -0.83 9.81 -3.97
CA MET A 85 -0.04 10.11 -2.76
C MET A 85 0.49 11.55 -2.77
N GLU A 86 1.04 12.02 -3.90
CA GLU A 86 1.55 13.39 -4.01
C GLU A 86 0.43 14.42 -3.83
N LYS A 87 -0.77 14.13 -4.36
CA LYS A 87 -1.95 14.97 -4.15
C LYS A 87 -2.35 15.02 -2.67
N MET A 88 -2.40 13.87 -2.00
CA MET A 88 -2.72 13.79 -0.56
C MET A 88 -1.67 14.49 0.32
N GLU A 89 -0.40 14.43 -0.04
CA GLU A 89 0.67 15.15 0.66
C GLU A 89 0.53 16.67 0.52
N ARG A 90 0.19 17.16 -0.68
CA ARG A 90 -0.08 18.59 -0.89
C ARG A 90 -1.28 19.09 -0.09
N GLU A 91 -2.39 18.35 -0.12
CA GLU A 91 -3.59 18.70 0.66
C GLU A 91 -3.29 18.72 2.17
N LYS A 92 -2.47 17.78 2.67
CA LYS A 92 -2.02 17.81 4.08
C LYS A 92 -1.18 19.03 4.40
N ALA A 93 -0.21 19.37 3.55
CA ALA A 93 0.65 20.53 3.75
C ALA A 93 -0.17 21.83 3.79
N GLU A 94 -1.14 21.98 2.89
CA GLU A 94 -2.03 23.15 2.87
C GLU A 94 -2.90 23.24 4.13
N LEU A 95 -3.45 22.11 4.60
CA LEU A 95 -4.21 22.07 5.86
C LEU A 95 -3.34 22.42 7.07
N GLU A 96 -2.11 21.89 7.13
CA GLU A 96 -1.17 22.17 8.22
C GLU A 96 -0.79 23.65 8.27
N ASP A 97 -0.50 24.26 7.11
CA ASP A 97 -0.21 25.69 6.99
C ASP A 97 -1.38 26.56 7.43
N ALA A 98 -2.60 26.24 6.96
CA ALA A 98 -3.81 26.97 7.36
C ALA A 98 -4.03 26.90 8.89
N LEU A 99 -3.78 25.72 9.47
CA LEU A 99 -3.96 25.50 10.89
C LEU A 99 -2.88 26.19 11.74
N GLN A 100 -1.64 26.29 11.22
CA GLN A 100 -0.57 27.08 11.85
C GLN A 100 -0.93 28.58 11.87
N ARG A 101 -1.43 29.14 10.76
CA ARG A 101 -1.84 30.55 10.69
C ARG A 101 -2.93 30.88 11.70
N LEU A 102 -3.96 30.04 11.79
CA LEU A 102 -5.03 30.21 12.80
C LEU A 102 -4.50 30.14 14.24
N ARG A 103 -3.51 29.28 14.50
CA ARG A 103 -2.86 29.21 15.83
C ARG A 103 -2.05 30.47 16.13
N GLN A 104 -1.33 31.00 15.14
CA GLN A 104 -0.58 32.25 15.28
C GLN A 104 -1.52 33.43 15.58
N GLU A 105 -2.59 33.61 14.79
CA GLU A 105 -3.57 34.67 15.03
C GLU A 105 -4.20 34.58 16.44
N ARG A 106 -4.51 33.37 16.90
CA ARG A 106 -5.04 33.17 18.26
C ARG A 106 -4.01 33.51 19.33
N ALA A 107 -2.74 33.14 19.14
CA ALA A 107 -1.67 33.47 20.07
C ALA A 107 -1.44 34.99 20.13
N GLU A 108 -1.45 35.67 18.99
CA GLU A 108 -1.34 37.13 18.90
C GLU A 108 -2.50 37.83 19.59
N ARG A 109 -3.75 37.40 19.34
CA ARG A 109 -4.94 37.94 20.01
C ARG A 109 -4.89 37.74 21.52
N ALA A 110 -4.52 36.54 21.97
CA ALA A 110 -4.39 36.25 23.40
C ALA A 110 -3.29 37.11 24.06
N ASN A 111 -2.20 37.38 23.34
CA ASN A 111 -1.12 38.22 23.85
C ASN A 111 -1.54 39.71 23.89
N ALA A 112 -2.27 40.18 22.88
CA ALA A 112 -2.86 41.52 22.86
C ALA A 112 -3.87 41.73 23.99
N GLU A 113 -4.76 40.75 24.22
CA GLU A 113 -5.72 40.76 25.33
C GLU A 113 -5.02 40.80 26.69
N ARG A 114 -3.92 40.03 26.86
CA ARG A 114 -3.10 40.08 28.08
C ARG A 114 -2.43 41.44 28.27
N GLY A 115 -1.83 42.01 27.23
CA GLY A 115 -1.19 43.33 27.30
C GLY A 115 -2.18 44.46 27.61
N LEU A 116 -3.41 44.37 27.07
CA LEU A 116 -4.52 45.27 27.39
C LEU A 116 -4.94 45.14 28.87
N ALA A 117 -5.03 43.91 29.38
CA ALA A 117 -5.36 43.65 30.78
C ALA A 117 -4.26 44.17 31.74
N GLU A 118 -2.99 43.96 31.40
CA GLU A 118 -1.84 44.44 32.16
C GLU A 118 -1.77 45.97 32.17
N SER A 119 -1.97 46.63 31.03
CA SER A 119 -2.03 48.09 30.93
C SER A 119 -3.20 48.67 31.74
N ARG A 120 -4.36 48.00 31.75
CA ARG A 120 -5.52 48.39 32.56
C ARG A 120 -5.26 48.21 34.06
N ALA A 121 -4.46 47.22 34.46
CA ALA A 121 -4.08 47.01 35.85
C ALA A 121 -3.04 48.04 36.35
N ILE A 122 -2.22 48.59 35.46
CA ILE A 122 -1.20 49.61 35.77
C ILE A 122 -1.78 51.03 35.79
N ALA A 123 -2.91 51.29 35.11
CA ALA A 123 -3.56 52.59 35.12
C ALA A 123 -4.13 52.94 36.52
N PRO A 124 -3.76 54.09 37.13
CA PRO A 124 -4.28 54.47 38.43
C PRO A 124 -5.78 54.75 38.33
N ALA A 125 -6.58 54.13 39.22
CA ALA A 125 -8.02 54.37 39.32
C ALA A 125 -8.29 55.88 39.44
N PRO A 126 -9.21 56.47 38.65
CA PRO A 126 -9.54 57.87 38.79
C PRO A 126 -10.11 58.10 40.20
N GLY A 127 -9.46 58.99 40.94
CA GLY A 127 -9.68 59.22 42.35
C GLY A 127 -11.15 59.41 42.72
N GLY A 128 -11.69 58.45 43.46
CA GLY A 128 -12.88 58.64 44.27
C GLY A 128 -12.50 59.44 45.50
N SER A 129 -12.93 60.70 45.56
CA SER A 129 -12.70 61.64 46.66
C SER A 129 -13.17 61.05 48.01
N PRO A 130 -12.32 60.98 49.05
CA PRO A 130 -12.76 60.59 50.38
C PRO A 130 -13.37 61.82 51.07
N LYS A 131 -14.70 61.91 51.10
CA LYS A 131 -15.38 62.91 51.94
C LYS A 131 -15.33 62.41 53.39
N MET A 132 -14.42 63.01 54.16
CA MET A 132 -14.11 62.62 55.53
C MET A 132 -15.30 62.80 56.48
N ILE A 133 -15.44 61.82 57.36
CA ILE A 133 -16.22 61.86 58.59
C ILE A 133 -15.27 62.33 59.71
N GLY A 134 -15.70 63.31 60.48
CA GLY A 134 -15.14 63.75 61.78
C GLY A 134 -16.03 64.91 62.28
N SER A 135 -16.87 64.72 63.30
CA SER A 135 -16.56 64.87 64.75
C SER A 135 -15.98 66.28 65.03
N GLU A 136 -16.50 67.15 65.90
CA GLU A 136 -16.86 67.06 67.33
C GLU A 136 -17.48 68.43 67.72
N ARG A 137 -18.61 68.48 68.47
CA ARG A 137 -18.74 68.89 69.89
C ARG A 137 -18.41 70.35 70.28
N ALA A 138 -19.31 70.88 71.13
CA ALA A 138 -19.23 72.08 71.99
C ALA A 138 -19.32 73.44 71.27
N ALA A 139 -20.14 74.42 71.68
CA ALA A 139 -20.81 74.70 72.95
C ALA A 139 -22.11 75.48 72.72
#